data_AF-A0AAD5EC50-F1
#
_entry.id   AF-A0AAD5EC50-F1
#
_cell.length_a   1.000
_cell.length_b   1.000
_cell.length_c   1.000
_cell.angle_alpha   90.00
_cell.angle_beta   90.00
_cell.angle_gamma   90.00
#
_symmetry.space_group_name_H-M   'P 1'
#
loop_
_entity.id
_entity.type
_entity.pdbx_description
1 polymer ?
#
loop_
_entity_poly.entity_id
_entity_poly.type
_entity_poly.pdbx_seq_one_letter_code
_entity_poly.pdbx_strand_id
1 'polypeptide(L)'
;MLAQTGKSSEEQHTIVIQELDKLKHEIEVEKDDEPNWGKHNRNGTFDGTHADYCVFTDFWASVLVDYEKISKSNAKQLSQHIRLGIPFSLRGMMWQLFSGSKDDALEEQYRELLNETSTHEKLIQRDLARTFPGHDYFKERGGDGQEGLFNVVKAYSLYDPEVGYCQGLAFVVGPLLLNMPDEEAFCVLVQLMGKYGLRGHFTPQMEQLHRRLYQFEQLLLEKLPRIHRYLDEQGIRSTMYASQWFMTLFAYKFPLELVFRIFDIILAEGIDSIFQFALAVLQSNEKVILSLEFEALLDFLKNGLFAEYQNDDRRLVQDACAISINPRKLKQYGRQHDTLIVKEQQMNEREESLRQSNREMMETIKRLEISLQKLQEEHQHVAAQVITSKVELAQLDASNSELRKTNAELRRQIDTLPAEIESQWRTEFDELCQQNSDLVQKNSALEDSLMTQEGVVIDLKMRYAECENEKEALQCQLNELKKII
;
A
#
# COMPACT_ATOMS: atom_id res chain seq x y z
N MET A 1 -33.79 -30.39 28.91
CA MET A 1 -34.72 -30.27 30.06
C MET A 1 -35.44 -28.95 29.91
N LEU A 2 -36.72 -29.04 29.62
CA LEU A 2 -37.69 -27.94 29.67
C LEU A 2 -38.02 -27.68 31.15
N ALA A 3 -37.91 -26.43 31.62
CA ALA A 3 -38.77 -25.86 32.64
C ALA A 3 -38.38 -24.39 32.96
N GLN A 4 -39.38 -23.51 32.83
CA GLN A 4 -39.67 -22.35 33.70
C GLN A 4 -38.79 -21.10 33.62
N THR A 5 -39.29 -20.10 32.89
CA THR A 5 -39.65 -18.76 33.44
C THR A 5 -40.81 -18.18 32.61
N GLY A 6 -41.95 -18.87 32.63
CA GLY A 6 -43.20 -18.25 32.19
C GLY A 6 -43.76 -17.42 33.35
N LYS A 7 -43.59 -16.09 33.31
CA LYS A 7 -44.56 -15.21 33.98
C LYS A 7 -45.92 -15.58 33.38
N SER A 8 -46.93 -15.80 34.24
CA SER A 8 -48.24 -16.26 33.79
C SER A 8 -48.79 -15.26 32.77
N SER A 9 -49.34 -15.74 31.66
CA SER A 9 -50.07 -14.90 30.70
C SER A 9 -51.08 -14.00 31.42
N GLU A 10 -51.61 -14.42 32.58
CA GLU A 10 -52.50 -13.62 33.44
C GLU A 10 -51.83 -12.45 34.15
N GLU A 11 -50.55 -12.55 34.55
CA GLU A 11 -49.81 -11.44 35.18
C GLU A 11 -49.52 -10.33 34.17
N GLN A 12 -49.12 -10.70 32.94
CA GLN A 12 -48.97 -9.75 31.84
C GLN A 12 -50.32 -9.12 31.47
N HIS A 13 -51.39 -9.92 31.44
CA HIS A 13 -52.74 -9.43 31.16
C HIS A 13 -53.26 -8.48 32.26
N THR A 14 -52.90 -8.72 33.53
CA THR A 14 -53.29 -7.88 34.66
C THR A 14 -52.52 -6.56 34.66
N ILE A 15 -51.21 -6.58 34.34
CA ILE A 15 -50.39 -5.37 34.20
C ILE A 15 -50.89 -4.53 33.02
N VAL A 16 -51.18 -5.14 31.87
CA VAL A 16 -51.72 -4.44 30.70
C VAL A 16 -53.10 -3.85 30.99
N ILE A 17 -53.99 -4.55 31.71
CA ILE A 17 -55.28 -3.98 32.13
C ILE A 17 -55.09 -2.82 33.11
N GLN A 18 -54.19 -2.95 34.09
CA GLN A 18 -53.90 -1.88 35.05
C GLN A 18 -53.28 -0.65 34.37
N GLU A 19 -52.39 -0.84 33.38
CA GLU A 19 -51.83 0.26 32.59
C GLU A 19 -52.85 0.85 31.63
N LEU A 20 -53.72 0.06 31.00
CA LEU A 20 -54.82 0.56 30.17
C LEU A 20 -55.85 1.35 30.99
N ASP A 21 -56.17 0.92 32.20
CA ASP A 21 -57.06 1.64 33.11
C ASP A 21 -56.38 2.90 33.66
N LYS A 22 -55.07 2.86 33.92
CA LYS A 22 -54.27 4.02 34.29
C LYS A 22 -54.19 5.04 33.15
N LEU A 23 -53.98 4.59 31.91
CA LEU A 23 -54.02 5.41 30.70
C LEU A 23 -55.41 6.00 30.45
N LYS A 24 -56.49 5.22 30.62
CA LYS A 24 -57.87 5.73 30.54
C LYS A 24 -58.12 6.81 31.59
N HIS A 25 -57.62 6.61 32.80
CA HIS A 25 -57.75 7.58 33.88
C HIS A 25 -56.89 8.84 33.66
N GLU A 26 -55.65 8.70 33.20
CA GLU A 26 -54.77 9.82 32.82
C GLU A 26 -55.37 10.64 31.66
N ILE A 27 -55.99 9.98 30.67
CA ILE A 27 -56.72 10.62 29.56
C ILE A 27 -58.01 11.32 30.03
N GLU A 28 -58.67 10.81 31.08
CA GLU A 28 -59.82 11.47 31.69
C GLU A 28 -59.42 12.66 32.58
N VAL A 29 -58.26 12.58 33.26
CA VAL A 29 -57.72 13.64 34.13
C VAL A 29 -57.08 14.77 33.31
N GLU A 30 -56.44 14.48 32.17
CA GLU A 30 -55.95 15.51 31.23
C GLU A 30 -57.06 16.36 30.59
N LYS A 31 -58.34 16.02 30.77
CA LYS A 31 -59.46 16.87 30.36
C LYS A 31 -59.70 18.06 31.29
N ASP A 32 -59.28 17.97 32.55
CA ASP A 32 -59.64 18.96 33.59
C ASP A 32 -58.46 19.83 34.07
N ASP A 33 -57.20 19.44 33.82
CA ASP A 33 -56.02 20.26 34.10
C ASP A 33 -55.05 20.18 32.90
N GLU A 34 -54.97 21.21 32.04
CA GLU A 34 -53.90 21.34 31.04
C GLU A 34 -52.56 21.66 31.74
N PRO A 35 -51.57 20.76 31.79
CA PRO A 35 -50.22 21.12 32.18
C PRO A 35 -49.53 21.67 30.93
N ASN A 36 -49.09 22.92 31.01
CA ASN A 36 -48.42 23.66 29.95
C ASN A 36 -47.01 23.09 29.65
N TRP A 37 -46.94 21.94 28.99
CA TRP A 37 -45.75 21.48 28.29
C TRP A 37 -45.87 21.87 26.82
N GLY A 38 -44.88 22.66 26.37
CA GLY A 38 -44.70 23.25 25.04
C GLY A 38 -45.62 22.78 23.92
N LYS A 39 -46.37 23.74 23.37
CA LYS A 39 -47.04 23.68 22.06
C LYS A 39 -46.05 23.27 20.95
N HIS A 40 -45.85 21.97 20.74
CA HIS A 40 -45.19 21.43 19.56
C HIS A 40 -46.10 20.38 18.90
N ASN A 41 -46.73 20.85 17.81
CA ASN A 41 -47.29 20.12 16.68
C ASN A 41 -48.31 19.00 16.95
N ARG A 42 -49.52 19.41 17.36
CA ARG A 42 -50.76 18.62 17.22
C ARG A 42 -51.13 18.44 15.73
N ASN A 43 -50.49 17.53 14.99
CA ASN A 43 -50.93 17.16 13.63
C ASN A 43 -51.08 15.63 13.41
N GLY A 44 -51.13 14.85 14.49
CA GLY A 44 -51.60 13.46 14.46
C GLY A 44 -53.12 13.33 14.69
N THR A 45 -53.91 14.36 14.38
CA THR A 45 -55.36 14.32 14.62
C THR A 45 -55.99 13.25 13.76
N PHE A 46 -56.47 12.21 14.42
CA PHE A 46 -57.39 11.27 13.85
C PHE A 46 -58.66 12.04 13.41
N ASP A 47 -58.84 12.22 12.10
CA ASP A 47 -59.96 12.95 11.46
C ASP A 47 -61.30 12.18 11.51
N GLY A 48 -61.41 11.25 12.47
CA GLY A 48 -62.59 10.42 12.68
C GLY A 48 -63.44 10.95 13.82
N THR A 49 -64.68 10.49 13.88
CA THR A 49 -65.57 10.80 14.99
C THR A 49 -65.01 10.22 16.31
N HIS A 50 -65.48 10.67 17.47
CA HIS A 50 -65.09 10.10 18.77
C HIS A 50 -65.29 8.57 18.83
N ALA A 51 -66.28 8.04 18.10
CA ALA A 51 -66.51 6.60 17.97
C ALA A 51 -65.36 5.91 17.21
N ASP A 52 -64.87 6.53 16.15
CA ASP A 52 -63.77 6.00 15.34
C ASP A 52 -62.46 5.98 16.15
N TYR A 53 -62.24 6.96 17.05
CA TYR A 53 -61.07 6.99 17.94
C TYR A 53 -61.14 5.88 19.00
N CYS A 54 -62.31 5.65 19.60
CA CYS A 54 -62.53 4.55 20.54
C CYS A 54 -62.27 3.17 19.90
N VAL A 55 -62.78 2.95 18.67
CA VAL A 55 -62.54 1.70 17.93
C VAL A 55 -61.04 1.52 17.61
N PHE A 56 -60.34 2.61 17.30
CA PHE A 56 -58.90 2.59 17.06
C PHE A 56 -58.11 2.25 18.33
N THR A 57 -58.47 2.83 19.48
CA THR A 57 -57.84 2.50 20.77
C THR A 57 -58.16 1.07 21.24
N ASP A 58 -59.38 0.60 21.02
CA ASP A 58 -59.81 -0.76 21.38
C ASP A 58 -59.05 -1.83 20.57
N PHE A 59 -58.77 -1.54 19.30
CA PHE A 59 -57.93 -2.41 18.49
C PHE A 59 -56.52 -2.55 19.10
N TRP A 60 -55.84 -1.44 19.39
CA TRP A 60 -54.49 -1.49 19.96
C TRP A 60 -54.45 -2.13 21.34
N ALA A 61 -55.46 -1.90 22.19
CA ALA A 61 -55.61 -2.60 23.46
C ALA A 61 -55.71 -4.12 23.27
N SER A 62 -56.47 -4.58 22.27
CA SER A 62 -56.55 -6.01 21.94
C SER A 62 -55.21 -6.60 21.48
N VAL A 63 -54.40 -5.81 20.76
CA VAL A 63 -53.06 -6.21 20.30
C VAL A 63 -52.10 -6.36 21.48
N LEU A 64 -52.13 -5.45 22.45
CA LEU A 64 -51.31 -5.54 23.67
C LEU A 64 -51.66 -6.76 24.52
N VAL A 65 -52.94 -7.13 24.54
CA VAL A 65 -53.43 -8.30 25.29
C VAL A 65 -52.95 -9.62 24.68
N ASP A 66 -53.06 -9.79 23.35
CA ASP A 66 -52.71 -11.06 22.69
C ASP A 66 -52.15 -10.85 21.28
N TYR A 67 -50.92 -10.34 21.24
CA TYR A 67 -50.18 -10.10 20.00
C TYR A 67 -49.97 -11.38 19.19
N GLU A 68 -49.67 -12.51 19.86
CA GLU A 68 -49.41 -13.78 19.17
C GLU A 68 -50.63 -14.27 18.40
N LYS A 69 -51.81 -14.18 18.98
CA LYS A 69 -53.04 -14.59 18.31
C LYS A 69 -53.41 -13.64 17.17
N ILE A 70 -53.27 -12.32 17.38
CA ILE A 70 -53.65 -11.32 16.38
C ILE A 70 -52.67 -11.32 15.20
N SER A 71 -51.37 -11.46 15.45
CA SER A 71 -50.35 -11.57 14.40
C SER A 71 -50.55 -12.80 13.51
N LYS A 72 -51.09 -13.91 14.06
CA LYS A 72 -51.41 -15.12 13.29
C LYS A 72 -52.78 -15.04 12.60
N SER A 73 -53.80 -14.53 13.28
CA SER A 73 -55.20 -14.60 12.80
C SER A 73 -55.58 -13.39 11.94
N ASN A 74 -55.09 -12.20 12.28
CA ASN A 74 -55.50 -10.92 11.71
C ASN A 74 -54.31 -10.09 11.19
N ALA A 75 -53.25 -10.77 10.70
CA ALA A 75 -52.00 -10.13 10.24
C ALA A 75 -52.22 -8.95 9.28
N LYS A 76 -53.16 -9.08 8.33
CA LYS A 76 -53.47 -8.03 7.35
C LYS A 76 -54.06 -6.78 8.01
N GLN A 77 -54.98 -6.97 8.95
CA GLN A 77 -55.61 -5.87 9.67
C GLN A 77 -54.58 -5.17 10.56
N LEU A 78 -53.73 -5.93 11.25
CA LEU A 78 -52.61 -5.39 12.04
C LEU A 78 -51.67 -4.53 11.19
N SER A 79 -51.20 -5.03 10.04
CA SER A 79 -50.35 -4.25 9.13
C SER A 79 -51.04 -2.98 8.64
N GLN A 80 -52.35 -3.03 8.34
CA GLN A 80 -53.11 -1.83 7.97
C GLN A 80 -53.15 -0.78 9.09
N HIS A 81 -53.42 -1.18 10.33
CA HIS A 81 -53.43 -0.24 11.47
C HIS A 81 -52.04 0.34 11.74
N ILE A 82 -50.98 -0.47 11.66
CA ILE A 82 -49.60 0.01 11.80
C ILE A 82 -49.29 1.07 10.73
N ARG A 83 -49.73 0.86 9.49
CA ARG A 83 -49.56 1.82 8.38
C ARG A 83 -50.37 3.11 8.55
N LEU A 84 -51.53 3.05 9.22
CA LEU A 84 -52.32 4.23 9.53
C LEU A 84 -51.69 5.09 10.64
N GLY A 85 -51.03 4.47 11.61
CA GLY A 85 -50.47 5.17 12.76
C GLY A 85 -50.49 4.31 14.01
N ILE A 86 -49.39 4.27 14.76
CA ILE A 86 -49.43 3.83 16.16
C ILE A 86 -49.65 5.08 17.03
N PRO A 87 -50.64 5.10 17.94
CA PRO A 87 -50.80 6.19 18.90
C PRO A 87 -49.49 6.46 19.65
N PHE A 88 -49.14 7.74 19.83
CA PHE A 88 -47.91 8.13 20.53
C PHE A 88 -47.79 7.47 21.90
N SER A 89 -48.86 7.49 22.70
CA SER A 89 -48.91 6.92 24.06
C SER A 89 -48.72 5.40 24.11
N LEU A 90 -48.95 4.68 23.01
CA LEU A 90 -48.78 3.23 22.94
C LEU A 90 -47.47 2.83 22.27
N ARG A 91 -46.75 3.77 21.63
CA ARG A 91 -45.65 3.46 20.72
C ARG A 91 -44.53 2.69 21.41
N GLY A 92 -44.11 3.11 22.62
CA GLY A 92 -43.09 2.43 23.40
C GLY A 92 -43.41 0.95 23.65
N MET A 93 -44.59 0.67 24.20
CA MET A 93 -45.07 -0.68 24.46
C MET A 93 -45.16 -1.52 23.17
N MET A 94 -45.67 -0.94 22.08
CA MET A 94 -45.78 -1.66 20.80
C MET A 94 -44.41 -1.97 20.20
N TRP A 95 -43.43 -1.07 20.34
CA TRP A 95 -42.06 -1.31 19.89
C TRP A 95 -41.38 -2.41 20.69
N GLN A 96 -41.56 -2.45 22.01
CA GLN A 96 -41.07 -3.57 22.83
C GLN A 96 -41.74 -4.89 22.44
N LEU A 97 -43.05 -4.87 22.18
CA LEU A 97 -43.82 -6.04 21.78
C LEU A 97 -43.36 -6.60 20.42
N PHE A 98 -43.18 -5.74 19.41
CA PHE A 98 -42.74 -6.15 18.07
C PHE A 98 -41.29 -6.65 18.06
N SER A 99 -40.40 -5.96 18.78
CA SER A 99 -39.02 -6.41 18.94
C SER A 99 -38.91 -7.69 19.77
N GLY A 100 -39.81 -7.89 20.73
CA GLY A 100 -39.73 -8.93 21.74
C GLY A 100 -38.62 -8.61 22.74
N SER A 101 -38.49 -7.34 23.14
CA SER A 101 -37.36 -6.85 23.94
C SER A 101 -37.54 -6.97 25.44
N LYS A 102 -38.77 -7.22 25.94
CA LYS A 102 -39.03 -7.31 27.38
C LYS A 102 -38.34 -8.54 27.97
N ASP A 103 -37.26 -8.32 28.70
CA ASP A 103 -36.36 -9.36 29.22
C ASP A 103 -35.73 -8.89 30.53
N ASP A 104 -36.21 -9.42 31.65
CA ASP A 104 -35.76 -9.05 33.00
C ASP A 104 -34.24 -9.27 33.19
N ALA A 105 -33.63 -10.23 32.48
CA ALA A 105 -32.20 -10.50 32.60
C ALA A 105 -31.37 -9.42 31.89
N LEU A 106 -31.86 -8.92 30.76
CA LEU A 106 -31.20 -7.86 30.00
C LEU A 106 -31.34 -6.50 30.70
N GLU A 107 -32.48 -6.27 31.34
CA GLU A 107 -32.74 -5.13 32.22
C GLU A 107 -31.76 -5.12 33.41
N GLU A 108 -31.59 -6.24 34.10
CA GLU A 108 -30.61 -6.33 35.19
C GLU A 108 -29.17 -6.11 34.69
N GLN A 109 -28.83 -6.70 33.54
CA GLN A 109 -27.53 -6.49 32.92
C GLN A 109 -27.28 -5.02 32.57
N TYR A 110 -28.30 -4.28 32.11
CA TYR A 110 -28.20 -2.84 31.87
C TYR A 110 -27.78 -2.10 33.15
N ARG A 111 -28.45 -2.39 34.28
CA ARG A 111 -28.15 -1.76 35.58
C ARG A 111 -26.72 -2.05 36.04
N GLU A 112 -26.23 -3.27 35.84
CA GLU A 112 -24.85 -3.64 36.12
C GLU A 112 -23.87 -2.81 35.26
N LEU A 113 -24.09 -2.74 33.95
CA LEU A 113 -23.24 -2.04 32.99
C LEU A 113 -23.16 -0.53 33.24
N LEU A 114 -24.20 0.09 33.82
CA LEU A 114 -24.16 1.51 34.18
C LEU A 114 -23.07 1.82 35.22
N ASN A 115 -22.74 0.86 36.09
CA ASN A 115 -21.71 0.99 37.13
C ASN A 115 -20.28 0.80 36.60
N GLU A 116 -20.12 0.28 35.38
CA GLU A 116 -18.82 0.08 34.75
C GLU A 116 -18.34 1.34 34.01
N THR A 117 -17.08 1.39 33.60
CA THR A 117 -16.49 2.52 32.85
C THR A 117 -16.19 2.10 31.42
N SER A 118 -16.67 2.86 30.44
CA SER A 118 -16.38 2.61 29.03
C SER A 118 -15.18 3.43 28.55
N THR A 119 -14.33 2.83 27.71
CA THR A 119 -13.24 3.56 27.02
C THR A 119 -13.74 4.60 26.03
N HIS A 120 -15.03 4.54 25.65
CA HIS A 120 -15.66 5.38 24.64
C HIS A 120 -16.36 6.63 25.19
N GLU A 121 -16.42 6.83 26.51
CA GLU A 121 -17.24 7.90 27.14
C GLU A 121 -16.94 9.30 26.58
N LYS A 122 -15.67 9.61 26.31
CA LYS A 122 -15.27 10.90 25.71
C LYS A 122 -15.83 11.09 24.29
N LEU A 123 -15.87 10.03 23.49
CA LEU A 123 -16.42 10.05 22.14
C LEU A 123 -17.94 10.18 22.19
N ILE A 124 -18.58 9.44 23.10
CA ILE A 124 -20.03 9.50 23.33
C ILE A 124 -20.42 10.93 23.71
N GLN A 125 -19.81 11.53 24.74
CA GLN A 125 -20.12 12.89 25.20
C GLN A 125 -20.01 13.95 24.10
N ARG A 126 -19.01 13.84 23.22
CA ARG A 126 -18.85 14.76 22.09
C ARG A 126 -20.00 14.64 21.10
N ASP A 127 -20.50 13.44 20.87
CA ASP A 127 -21.56 13.16 19.91
C ASP A 127 -22.95 13.49 20.44
N LEU A 128 -23.16 13.39 21.76
CA LEU A 128 -24.41 13.82 22.41
C LEU A 128 -24.74 15.28 22.12
N ALA A 129 -23.74 16.17 22.21
CA ALA A 129 -23.94 17.61 21.98
C ALA A 129 -24.44 17.96 20.56
N ARG A 130 -24.29 17.04 19.60
CA ARG A 130 -24.75 17.21 18.21
C ARG A 130 -25.91 16.28 17.84
N THR A 131 -26.45 15.52 18.80
CA THR A 131 -27.57 14.59 18.62
C THR A 131 -28.86 15.28 19.04
N PHE A 132 -29.74 15.57 18.06
CA PHE A 132 -30.98 16.34 18.26
C PHE A 132 -30.81 17.66 19.05
N PRO A 133 -29.85 18.54 18.70
CA PRO A 133 -29.49 19.70 19.54
C PRO A 133 -30.62 20.74 19.69
N GLY A 134 -31.60 20.74 18.77
CA GLY A 134 -32.77 21.63 18.82
C GLY A 134 -34.00 21.02 19.48
N HIS A 135 -33.96 19.76 19.91
CA HIS A 135 -35.11 19.09 20.51
C HIS A 135 -35.21 19.37 22.00
N ASP A 136 -36.41 19.68 22.50
CA ASP A 136 -36.63 20.13 23.89
C ASP A 136 -36.08 19.16 24.94
N TYR A 137 -36.21 17.86 24.71
CA TYR A 137 -35.70 16.82 25.62
C TYR A 137 -34.18 16.63 25.58
N PHE A 138 -33.50 16.95 24.46
CA PHE A 138 -32.07 16.66 24.25
C PHE A 138 -31.17 17.91 24.23
N LYS A 139 -31.76 19.11 24.17
CA LYS A 139 -31.02 20.38 24.06
C LYS A 139 -30.22 20.75 25.30
N GLU A 140 -30.66 20.32 26.49
CA GLU A 140 -30.01 20.67 27.74
C GLU A 140 -28.77 19.79 27.99
N ARG A 141 -27.62 20.43 28.16
CA ARG A 141 -26.37 19.72 28.41
C ARG A 141 -26.38 19.11 29.81
N GLY A 142 -26.32 17.79 29.87
CA GLY A 142 -26.43 17.05 31.14
C GLY A 142 -27.84 17.03 31.73
N GLY A 143 -28.87 17.38 30.95
CA GLY A 143 -30.26 17.10 31.32
C GLY A 143 -30.62 15.64 31.04
N ASP A 144 -31.80 15.23 31.52
CA ASP A 144 -32.27 13.84 31.53
C ASP A 144 -32.17 13.15 30.16
N GLY A 145 -32.51 13.83 29.07
CA GLY A 145 -32.42 13.24 27.73
C GLY A 145 -30.98 12.99 27.26
N GLN A 146 -30.02 13.86 27.59
CA GLN A 146 -28.61 13.60 27.29
C GLN A 146 -28.02 12.51 28.20
N GLU A 147 -28.45 12.46 29.45
CA GLU A 147 -28.05 11.41 30.38
C GLU A 147 -28.59 10.04 29.92
N GLY A 148 -29.86 9.94 29.54
CA GLY A 148 -30.43 8.71 28.97
C GLY A 148 -29.70 8.27 27.70
N LEU A 149 -29.40 9.20 26.78
CA LEU A 149 -28.59 8.88 25.60
C LEU A 149 -27.19 8.39 25.97
N PHE A 150 -26.54 9.03 26.94
CA PHE A 150 -25.23 8.62 27.43
C PHE A 150 -25.28 7.22 28.01
N ASN A 151 -26.22 6.95 28.91
CA ASN A 151 -26.37 5.70 29.64
C ASN A 151 -26.60 4.52 28.71
N VAL A 152 -27.59 4.61 27.80
CA VAL A 152 -27.90 3.53 26.86
C VAL A 152 -26.72 3.24 25.93
N VAL A 153 -26.12 4.28 25.35
CA VAL A 153 -25.02 4.12 24.40
C VAL A 153 -23.75 3.63 25.09
N LYS A 154 -23.47 4.10 26.31
CA LYS A 154 -22.35 3.63 27.14
C LYS A 154 -22.55 2.16 27.48
N ALA A 155 -23.71 1.77 28.01
CA ALA A 155 -24.02 0.39 28.35
C ALA A 155 -23.89 -0.51 27.12
N TYR A 156 -24.42 -0.10 25.96
CA TYR A 156 -24.28 -0.87 24.72
C TYR A 156 -22.81 -1.05 24.30
N SER A 157 -21.98 -0.01 24.46
CA SER A 157 -20.55 -0.10 24.12
C SER A 157 -19.77 -1.10 24.97
N LEU A 158 -20.26 -1.41 26.17
CA LEU A 158 -19.72 -2.42 27.07
C LEU A 158 -20.33 -3.80 26.81
N TYR A 159 -21.63 -3.84 26.50
CA TYR A 159 -22.37 -5.05 26.13
C TYR A 159 -21.80 -5.73 24.88
N ASP A 160 -21.43 -4.95 23.86
CA ASP A 160 -20.82 -5.45 22.61
C ASP A 160 -19.49 -4.75 22.33
N PRO A 161 -18.36 -5.24 22.89
CA PRO A 161 -17.06 -4.58 22.76
C PRO A 161 -16.49 -4.55 21.33
N GLU A 162 -16.95 -5.44 20.44
CA GLU A 162 -16.50 -5.45 19.05
C GLU A 162 -17.08 -4.27 18.26
N VAL A 163 -18.34 -3.93 18.52
CA VAL A 163 -18.93 -2.68 18.02
C VAL A 163 -18.41 -1.49 18.83
N GLY A 164 -18.37 -1.63 20.15
CA GLY A 164 -18.06 -0.54 21.07
C GLY A 164 -18.99 0.64 20.84
N TYR A 165 -18.42 1.82 20.58
CA TYR A 165 -19.18 2.98 20.16
C TYR A 165 -18.82 3.41 18.74
N CYS A 166 -19.83 3.46 17.87
CA CYS A 166 -19.71 3.98 16.52
C CYS A 166 -20.60 5.23 16.34
N GLN A 167 -20.05 6.27 15.70
CA GLN A 167 -20.74 7.53 15.47
C GLN A 167 -22.04 7.29 14.69
N GLY A 168 -23.12 7.89 15.18
CA GLY A 168 -24.46 7.74 14.61
C GLY A 168 -25.37 6.84 15.45
N LEU A 169 -24.83 5.98 16.32
CA LEU A 169 -25.64 5.08 17.15
C LEU A 169 -26.61 5.84 18.07
N ALA A 170 -26.19 6.97 18.63
CA ALA A 170 -27.04 7.82 19.47
C ALA A 170 -28.30 8.33 18.75
N PHE A 171 -28.27 8.46 17.42
CA PHE A 171 -29.44 8.84 16.63
C PHE A 171 -30.45 7.69 16.49
N VAL A 172 -30.03 6.43 16.64
CA VAL A 172 -30.96 5.29 16.74
C VAL A 172 -31.62 5.26 18.12
N VAL A 173 -30.86 5.60 19.17
CA VAL A 173 -31.34 5.61 20.56
C VAL A 173 -32.30 6.76 20.85
N GLY A 174 -32.08 7.95 20.29
CA GLY A 174 -32.92 9.11 20.57
C GLY A 174 -34.42 8.87 20.33
N PRO A 175 -34.86 8.35 19.17
CA PRO A 175 -36.25 7.98 18.95
C PRO A 175 -36.80 6.98 19.97
N LEU A 176 -36.00 6.03 20.45
CA LEU A 176 -36.40 5.10 21.51
C LEU A 176 -36.67 5.86 22.81
N LEU A 177 -35.73 6.68 23.27
CA LEU A 177 -35.86 7.46 24.51
C LEU A 177 -37.00 8.48 24.52
N LEU A 178 -37.50 8.87 23.35
CA LEU A 178 -38.69 9.72 23.24
C LEU A 178 -40.01 8.94 23.41
N ASN A 179 -39.96 7.61 23.39
CA ASN A 179 -41.14 6.75 23.46
C ASN A 179 -41.07 5.72 24.61
N MET A 180 -39.93 5.57 25.30
CA MET A 180 -39.76 4.64 26.43
C MET A 180 -38.59 5.07 27.35
N PRO A 181 -38.54 4.59 28.61
CA PRO A 181 -37.40 4.74 29.52
C PRO A 181 -36.08 4.15 28.95
N ASP A 182 -34.96 4.56 29.53
CA ASP A 182 -33.61 4.19 29.06
C ASP A 182 -33.31 2.69 29.15
N GLU A 183 -33.72 2.03 30.23
CA GLU A 183 -33.63 0.58 30.41
C GLU A 183 -34.35 -0.19 29.28
N GLU A 184 -35.58 0.22 28.95
CA GLU A 184 -36.36 -0.37 27.87
C GLU A 184 -35.75 -0.06 26.49
N ALA A 185 -35.27 1.17 26.29
CA ALA A 185 -34.59 1.59 25.07
C ALA A 185 -33.31 0.78 24.82
N PHE A 186 -32.56 0.46 25.88
CA PHE A 186 -31.41 -0.44 25.79
C PHE A 186 -31.83 -1.83 25.32
N CYS A 187 -32.89 -2.41 25.90
CA CYS A 187 -33.38 -3.72 25.48
C CYS A 187 -33.83 -3.73 24.00
N VAL A 188 -34.56 -2.72 23.54
CA VAL A 188 -34.95 -2.59 22.14
C VAL A 188 -33.72 -2.40 21.23
N LEU A 189 -32.73 -1.62 21.66
CA LEU A 189 -31.47 -1.45 20.92
C LEU A 189 -30.73 -2.78 20.74
N VAL A 190 -30.64 -3.60 21.79
CA VAL A 190 -30.02 -4.93 21.71
C VAL A 190 -30.76 -5.82 20.70
N GLN A 191 -32.09 -5.79 20.67
CA GLN A 191 -32.87 -6.50 19.66
C GLN A 191 -32.61 -5.96 18.25
N LEU A 192 -32.58 -4.64 18.06
CA LEU A 192 -32.27 -4.01 16.76
C LEU A 192 -30.89 -4.45 16.25
N MET A 193 -29.89 -4.46 17.14
CA MET A 193 -28.53 -4.83 16.78
C MET A 193 -28.41 -6.33 16.46
N GLY A 194 -28.98 -7.20 17.29
CA GLY A 194 -28.97 -8.64 17.11
C GLY A 194 -29.99 -9.15 16.09
N LYS A 195 -31.27 -9.22 16.49
CA LYS A 195 -32.36 -9.83 15.73
C LYS A 195 -32.65 -9.13 14.40
N TYR A 196 -32.57 -7.80 14.36
CA TYR A 196 -32.78 -7.03 13.13
C TYR A 196 -31.49 -6.83 12.32
N GLY A 197 -30.34 -7.33 12.79
CA GLY A 197 -29.08 -7.29 12.05
C GLY A 197 -28.55 -5.87 11.82
N LEU A 198 -28.86 -4.93 12.71
CA LEU A 198 -28.32 -3.57 12.64
C LEU A 198 -26.85 -3.52 13.08
N ARG A 199 -26.39 -4.47 13.91
CA ARG A 199 -25.02 -4.53 14.45
C ARG A 199 -23.92 -4.36 13.40
N GLY A 200 -24.00 -5.09 12.28
CA GLY A 200 -22.97 -5.07 11.24
C GLY A 200 -22.89 -3.79 10.40
N HIS A 201 -23.71 -2.77 10.72
CA HIS A 201 -23.53 -1.42 10.18
C HIS A 201 -22.51 -0.64 11.02
N PHE A 202 -22.37 -1.00 12.30
CA PHE A 202 -21.56 -0.30 13.28
C PHE A 202 -20.25 -1.03 13.64
N THR A 203 -20.06 -2.26 13.17
CA THR A 203 -18.77 -2.97 13.26
C THR A 203 -17.66 -2.19 12.54
N PRO A 204 -16.37 -2.38 12.91
CA PRO A 204 -15.27 -1.62 12.31
C PRO A 204 -15.18 -1.75 10.78
N GLN A 205 -15.58 -2.90 10.22
CA GLN A 205 -15.58 -3.16 8.78
C GLN A 205 -16.89 -2.75 8.09
N MET A 206 -17.94 -2.41 8.84
CA MET A 206 -19.25 -1.98 8.35
C MET A 206 -19.81 -2.91 7.25
N GLU A 207 -19.58 -4.21 7.36
CA GLU A 207 -19.79 -5.17 6.29
C GLU A 207 -21.27 -5.26 5.86
N GLN A 208 -22.20 -5.13 6.81
CA GLN A 208 -23.63 -5.12 6.49
C GLN A 208 -24.07 -3.78 5.90
N LEU A 209 -23.49 -2.65 6.32
CA LEU A 209 -23.77 -1.36 5.70
C LEU A 209 -23.38 -1.38 4.22
N HIS A 210 -22.16 -1.79 3.90
CA HIS A 210 -21.70 -1.88 2.51
C HIS A 210 -22.57 -2.82 1.67
N ARG A 211 -22.93 -3.98 2.24
CA ARG A 211 -23.86 -4.92 1.62
C ARG A 211 -25.23 -4.29 1.33
N ARG A 212 -25.79 -3.56 2.29
CA ARG A 212 -27.08 -2.88 2.10
C ARG A 212 -26.98 -1.76 1.08
N LEU A 213 -25.92 -0.97 1.07
CA LEU A 213 -25.72 0.07 0.06
C LEU A 213 -25.65 -0.52 -1.35
N TYR A 214 -24.96 -1.65 -1.54
CA TYR A 214 -24.98 -2.37 -2.81
C TYR A 214 -26.39 -2.88 -3.16
N GLN A 215 -27.10 -3.50 -2.22
CA GLN A 215 -28.48 -3.95 -2.43
C GLN A 215 -29.40 -2.79 -2.82
N PHE A 216 -29.23 -1.63 -2.18
CA PHE A 216 -29.96 -0.42 -2.48
C PHE A 216 -29.67 0.08 -3.90
N GLU A 217 -28.40 0.12 -4.33
CA GLU A 217 -28.04 0.49 -5.70
C GLU A 217 -28.69 -0.45 -6.74
N GLN A 218 -28.67 -1.76 -6.49
CA GLN A 218 -29.34 -2.73 -7.38
C GLN A 218 -30.85 -2.54 -7.43
N LEU A 219 -31.48 -2.24 -6.28
CA LEU A 219 -32.91 -1.93 -6.22
C LEU A 219 -33.22 -0.60 -6.90
N LEU A 220 -32.36 0.40 -6.77
CA LEU A 220 -32.49 1.70 -7.42
C LEU A 220 -32.44 1.54 -8.95
N LEU A 221 -31.50 0.72 -9.44
CA LEU A 221 -31.41 0.35 -10.85
C LEU A 221 -32.68 -0.35 -11.35
N GLU A 222 -33.24 -1.29 -10.57
CA GLU A 222 -34.45 -2.02 -10.96
C GLU A 222 -35.72 -1.15 -10.91
N LYS A 223 -35.88 -0.35 -9.85
CA LYS A 223 -37.14 0.34 -9.54
C LYS A 223 -37.18 1.77 -10.07
N LEU A 224 -36.07 2.49 -10.05
CA LEU A 224 -35.96 3.90 -10.42
C LEU A 224 -34.78 4.12 -11.40
N PRO A 225 -34.77 3.46 -12.58
CA PRO A 225 -33.63 3.44 -13.49
C PRO A 225 -33.23 4.83 -14.02
N ARG A 226 -34.18 5.76 -14.11
CA ARG A 226 -33.92 7.15 -14.53
C ARG A 226 -33.07 7.89 -13.50
N ILE A 227 -33.43 7.78 -12.22
CA ILE A 227 -32.66 8.35 -11.11
C ILE A 227 -31.29 7.67 -11.05
N HIS A 228 -31.24 6.34 -11.09
CA HIS A 228 -29.97 5.61 -11.06
C HIS A 228 -29.00 6.09 -12.14
N ARG A 229 -29.44 6.11 -13.41
CA ARG A 229 -28.60 6.55 -14.53
C ARG A 229 -28.13 8.00 -14.33
N TYR A 230 -29.02 8.89 -13.90
CA TYR A 230 -28.66 10.28 -13.70
C TYR A 230 -27.62 10.46 -12.58
N LEU A 231 -27.77 9.75 -11.45
CA LEU A 231 -26.77 9.76 -10.39
C LEU A 231 -25.41 9.24 -10.87
N ASP A 232 -25.41 8.18 -11.68
CA ASP A 232 -24.19 7.59 -12.27
C ASP A 232 -23.52 8.57 -13.25
N GLU A 233 -24.29 9.24 -14.11
CA GLU A 233 -23.81 10.29 -15.02
C GLU A 233 -23.22 11.50 -14.26
N GLN A 234 -23.79 11.84 -13.10
CA GLN A 234 -23.25 12.86 -12.20
C GLN A 234 -22.08 12.36 -11.33
N GLY A 235 -21.73 11.06 -11.38
CA GLY A 235 -20.68 10.48 -10.53
C GLY A 235 -21.03 10.39 -9.04
N ILE A 236 -22.32 10.41 -8.69
CA ILE A 236 -22.81 10.33 -7.32
C ILE A 236 -23.07 8.86 -6.95
N ARG A 237 -22.30 8.37 -5.96
CA ARG A 237 -22.46 7.02 -5.40
C ARG A 237 -23.36 7.03 -4.17
N SER A 238 -24.07 5.92 -3.91
CA SER A 238 -24.96 5.81 -2.75
C SER A 238 -24.24 6.03 -1.41
N THR A 239 -22.98 5.62 -1.31
CA THR A 239 -22.12 5.82 -0.13
C THR A 239 -21.97 7.30 0.27
N MET A 240 -22.16 8.23 -0.67
CA MET A 240 -22.02 9.67 -0.43
C MET A 240 -23.21 10.29 0.30
N TYR A 241 -24.40 9.69 0.22
CA TYR A 241 -25.64 10.26 0.78
C TYR A 241 -26.46 9.29 1.63
N ALA A 242 -26.48 7.99 1.28
CA ALA A 242 -27.35 7.02 1.90
C ALA A 242 -26.75 6.35 3.15
N SER A 243 -25.43 6.41 3.36
CA SER A 243 -24.79 5.75 4.52
C SER A 243 -25.45 6.15 5.85
N GLN A 244 -25.78 7.43 6.03
CA GLN A 244 -26.46 7.92 7.23
C GLN A 244 -27.90 7.40 7.34
N TRP A 245 -28.61 7.23 6.24
CA TRP A 245 -29.98 6.69 6.23
C TRP A 245 -30.02 5.29 6.85
N PHE A 246 -29.11 4.42 6.40
CA PHE A 246 -29.01 3.04 6.87
C PHE A 246 -28.46 2.94 8.29
N MET A 247 -27.45 3.75 8.63
CA MET A 247 -26.85 3.76 9.96
C MET A 247 -27.83 4.25 11.03
N THR A 248 -28.49 5.38 10.80
CA THR A 248 -29.28 6.05 11.84
C THR A 248 -30.77 5.77 11.72
N LEU A 249 -31.19 4.83 10.85
CA LEU A 249 -32.59 4.62 10.49
C LEU A 249 -33.28 5.95 10.15
N PHE A 250 -32.58 6.78 9.37
CA PHE A 250 -32.96 8.13 8.95
C PHE A 250 -33.04 9.22 10.04
N ALA A 251 -32.82 8.89 11.31
CA ALA A 251 -32.97 9.82 12.42
C ALA A 251 -31.95 10.99 12.47
N TYR A 252 -30.92 11.01 11.61
CA TYR A 252 -29.90 12.05 11.63
C TYR A 252 -30.39 13.45 11.20
N LYS A 253 -31.19 13.54 10.12
CA LYS A 253 -31.64 14.81 9.53
C LYS A 253 -33.15 14.95 9.44
N PHE A 254 -33.89 13.87 9.67
CA PHE A 254 -35.30 13.87 9.35
C PHE A 254 -36.11 14.40 10.52
N PRO A 255 -37.27 15.02 10.26
CA PRO A 255 -38.25 15.31 11.29
C PRO A 255 -38.61 14.04 12.07
N LEU A 256 -38.61 14.12 13.40
CA LEU A 256 -38.84 12.97 14.28
C LEU A 256 -40.20 12.28 14.03
N GLU A 257 -41.23 13.04 13.66
CA GLU A 257 -42.54 12.47 13.27
C GLU A 257 -42.40 11.43 12.15
N LEU A 258 -41.59 11.72 11.12
CA LEU A 258 -41.34 10.77 10.03
C LEU A 258 -40.51 9.58 10.52
N VAL A 259 -39.53 9.84 11.38
CA VAL A 259 -38.65 8.81 11.96
C VAL A 259 -39.45 7.80 12.79
N PHE A 260 -40.41 8.26 13.60
CA PHE A 260 -41.27 7.36 14.38
C PHE A 260 -42.06 6.42 13.47
N ARG A 261 -42.61 6.93 12.37
CA ARG A 261 -43.33 6.10 11.39
C ARG A 261 -42.42 5.08 10.69
N ILE A 262 -41.15 5.45 10.44
CA ILE A 262 -40.15 4.51 9.92
C ILE A 262 -39.87 3.40 10.93
N PHE A 263 -39.70 3.73 12.21
CA PHE A 263 -39.49 2.76 13.28
C PHE A 263 -40.69 1.83 13.46
N ASP A 264 -41.92 2.37 13.42
CA ASP A 264 -43.15 1.58 13.49
C ASP A 264 -43.14 0.44 12.46
N ILE A 265 -42.76 0.75 11.22
CA ILE A 265 -42.69 -0.24 10.13
C ILE A 265 -41.46 -1.14 10.23
N ILE A 266 -40.29 -0.62 10.59
CA ILE A 266 -39.07 -1.42 10.73
C ILE A 266 -39.23 -2.47 11.83
N LEU A 267 -39.81 -2.12 12.97
CA LEU A 267 -40.02 -3.05 14.08
C LEU A 267 -41.14 -4.05 13.76
N ALA A 268 -42.19 -3.63 13.05
CA ALA A 268 -43.29 -4.53 12.70
C ALA A 268 -42.98 -5.49 11.53
N GLU A 269 -42.42 -4.97 10.44
CA GLU A 269 -42.24 -5.69 9.17
C GLU A 269 -40.78 -6.10 8.92
N GLY A 270 -39.82 -5.55 9.69
CA GLY A 270 -38.40 -5.88 9.65
C GLY A 270 -37.53 -4.79 9.02
N ILE A 271 -36.23 -4.91 9.23
CA ILE A 271 -35.21 -3.93 8.81
C ILE A 271 -35.16 -3.68 7.31
N ASP A 272 -35.54 -4.65 6.47
CA ASP A 272 -35.50 -4.50 5.02
C ASP A 272 -36.50 -3.44 4.51
N SER A 273 -37.47 -3.05 5.34
CA SER A 273 -38.39 -1.93 5.05
C SER A 273 -37.64 -0.60 4.85
N ILE A 274 -36.41 -0.48 5.39
CA ILE A 274 -35.55 0.69 5.18
C ILE A 274 -35.29 0.98 3.69
N PHE A 275 -35.21 -0.07 2.85
CA PHE A 275 -35.03 0.08 1.42
C PHE A 275 -36.28 0.68 0.75
N GLN A 276 -37.47 0.35 1.25
CA GLN A 276 -38.72 0.89 0.73
C GLN A 276 -38.79 2.39 0.99
N PHE A 277 -38.47 2.83 2.21
CA PHE A 277 -38.38 4.25 2.54
C PHE A 277 -37.31 4.95 1.69
N ALA A 278 -36.11 4.38 1.56
CA ALA A 278 -35.03 4.95 0.76
C ALA A 278 -35.40 5.12 -0.73
N LEU A 279 -36.19 4.20 -1.29
CA LEU A 279 -36.67 4.30 -2.67
C LEU A 279 -37.84 5.29 -2.79
N ALA A 280 -38.79 5.28 -1.87
CA ALA A 280 -39.95 6.17 -1.89
C ALA A 280 -39.55 7.64 -1.87
N VAL A 281 -38.55 7.97 -1.04
CA VAL A 281 -38.07 9.36 -0.90
C VAL A 281 -37.36 9.85 -2.15
N LEU A 282 -36.65 8.96 -2.85
CA LEU A 282 -36.07 9.28 -4.15
C LEU A 282 -37.15 9.41 -5.23
N GLN A 283 -38.10 8.48 -5.25
CA GLN A 283 -39.18 8.46 -6.24
C GLN A 283 -40.02 9.74 -6.18
N SER A 284 -40.41 10.18 -4.98
CA SER A 284 -41.22 11.39 -4.79
C SER A 284 -40.49 12.67 -5.20
N ASN A 285 -39.15 12.65 -5.16
CA ASN A 285 -38.32 13.78 -5.54
C ASN A 285 -37.69 13.66 -6.94
N GLU A 286 -38.13 12.71 -7.78
CA GLU A 286 -37.52 12.42 -9.08
C GLU A 286 -37.34 13.68 -9.94
N LYS A 287 -38.36 14.53 -10.02
CA LYS A 287 -38.32 15.75 -10.84
C LYS A 287 -37.24 16.74 -10.37
N VAL A 288 -37.09 16.90 -9.06
CA VAL A 288 -36.08 17.80 -8.47
C VAL A 288 -34.70 17.21 -8.69
N ILE A 289 -34.53 15.91 -8.40
CA ILE A 289 -33.27 15.19 -8.59
C ILE A 289 -32.74 15.35 -10.02
N LEU A 290 -33.59 15.12 -11.04
CA LEU A 290 -33.19 15.21 -12.44
C LEU A 290 -32.93 16.65 -12.94
N SER A 291 -33.19 17.66 -12.11
CA SER A 291 -32.98 19.07 -12.46
C SER A 291 -31.72 19.68 -11.84
N LEU A 292 -31.06 18.97 -10.92
CA LEU A 292 -29.92 19.48 -10.15
C LEU A 292 -28.61 18.85 -10.62
N GLU A 293 -27.56 19.66 -10.70
CA GLU A 293 -26.19 19.20 -11.00
C GLU A 293 -25.44 18.74 -9.73
N PHE A 294 -24.29 18.07 -9.90
CA PHE A 294 -23.51 17.39 -8.85
C PHE A 294 -23.55 18.00 -7.43
N GLU A 295 -23.09 19.24 -7.23
CA GLU A 295 -22.98 19.83 -5.88
C GLU A 295 -24.36 20.06 -5.24
N ALA A 296 -25.28 20.70 -5.97
CA ALA A 296 -26.62 20.99 -5.49
C ALA A 296 -27.44 19.71 -5.30
N LEU A 297 -27.26 18.74 -6.18
CA LEU A 297 -27.90 17.43 -6.08
C LEU A 297 -27.42 16.67 -4.85
N LEU A 298 -26.11 16.64 -4.60
CA LEU A 298 -25.56 15.95 -3.44
C LEU A 298 -26.02 16.58 -2.12
N ASP A 299 -26.10 17.92 -2.06
CA ASP A 299 -26.67 18.62 -0.92
C ASP A 299 -28.16 18.30 -0.74
N PHE A 300 -28.94 18.32 -1.83
CA PHE A 300 -30.35 18.00 -1.81
C PHE A 300 -30.62 16.56 -1.34
N LEU A 301 -29.84 15.59 -1.80
CA LEU A 301 -29.92 14.19 -1.35
C LEU A 301 -29.65 14.05 0.16
N LYS A 302 -28.77 14.88 0.72
CA LYS A 302 -28.43 14.84 2.15
C LYS A 302 -29.44 15.56 3.03
N ASN A 303 -29.98 16.68 2.57
CA ASN A 303 -30.69 17.64 3.42
C ASN A 303 -32.12 17.94 2.97
N GLY A 304 -32.50 17.70 1.71
CA GLY A 304 -33.75 18.22 1.12
C GLY A 304 -34.85 17.20 0.83
N LEU A 305 -34.53 15.90 0.74
CA LEU A 305 -35.48 14.85 0.29
C LEU A 305 -36.80 14.78 1.07
N PHE A 306 -36.82 15.21 2.33
CA PHE A 306 -37.95 15.03 3.25
C PHE A 306 -38.92 16.18 3.29
N ALA A 307 -38.55 17.31 2.65
CA ALA A 307 -39.44 18.46 2.57
C ALA A 307 -40.77 18.12 1.87
N GLU A 308 -40.74 17.19 0.91
CA GLU A 308 -41.93 16.69 0.18
C GLU A 308 -42.95 15.96 1.08
N TYR A 309 -42.50 15.45 2.23
CA TYR A 309 -43.33 14.74 3.22
C TYR A 309 -43.61 15.57 4.47
N GLN A 310 -43.20 16.84 4.48
CA GLN A 310 -43.39 17.70 5.64
C GLN A 310 -44.89 17.84 5.93
N ASN A 311 -45.31 17.43 7.14
CA ASN A 311 -46.70 17.40 7.62
C ASN A 311 -47.60 16.28 7.04
N ASP A 312 -47.04 15.31 6.29
CA ASP A 312 -47.80 14.15 5.80
C ASP A 312 -46.98 12.86 5.95
N ASP A 313 -46.91 12.39 7.20
CA ASP A 313 -46.21 11.19 7.61
C ASP A 313 -46.88 9.90 7.08
N ARG A 314 -48.20 9.94 6.90
CA ARG A 314 -48.99 8.83 6.33
C ARG A 314 -48.64 8.59 4.87
N ARG A 315 -48.50 9.65 4.07
CA ARG A 315 -48.10 9.52 2.66
C ARG A 315 -46.72 8.86 2.54
N LEU A 316 -45.76 9.21 3.41
CA LEU A 316 -44.44 8.55 3.41
C LEU A 316 -44.56 7.04 3.56
N VAL A 317 -45.35 6.57 4.55
CA VAL A 317 -45.56 5.14 4.79
C VAL A 317 -46.31 4.50 3.62
N GLN A 318 -47.32 5.17 3.07
CA GLN A 318 -48.07 4.67 1.91
C GLN A 318 -47.17 4.49 0.68
N ASP A 319 -46.35 5.49 0.35
CA ASP A 319 -45.43 5.45 -0.78
C ASP A 319 -44.38 4.35 -0.59
N ALA A 320 -43.80 4.23 0.61
CA ALA A 320 -42.85 3.17 0.93
C ALA A 320 -43.50 1.78 0.80
N CYS A 321 -44.65 1.55 1.43
CA CYS A 321 -45.34 0.27 1.37
C CYS A 321 -45.85 -0.10 -0.03
N ALA A 322 -46.03 0.86 -0.93
CA ALA A 322 -46.37 0.61 -2.34
C ALA A 322 -45.19 -0.01 -3.12
N ILE A 323 -43.95 0.21 -2.67
CA ILE A 323 -42.76 -0.35 -3.29
C ILE A 323 -42.55 -1.79 -2.82
N SER A 324 -42.87 -2.74 -3.70
CA SER A 324 -42.66 -4.16 -3.43
C SER A 324 -41.21 -4.58 -3.71
N ILE A 325 -40.53 -5.05 -2.65
CA ILE A 325 -39.18 -5.62 -2.71
C ILE A 325 -39.30 -7.14 -2.61
N ASN A 326 -38.71 -7.85 -3.58
CA ASN A 326 -38.70 -9.31 -3.56
C ASN A 326 -37.58 -9.82 -2.63
N PRO A 327 -37.90 -10.53 -1.53
CA PRO A 327 -36.90 -10.99 -0.57
C PRO A 327 -35.85 -11.94 -1.18
N ARG A 328 -36.23 -12.73 -2.21
CA ARG A 328 -35.29 -13.63 -2.90
C ARG A 328 -34.26 -12.83 -3.69
N LYS A 329 -34.68 -11.78 -4.39
CA LYS A 329 -33.77 -10.88 -5.11
C LYS A 329 -32.86 -10.13 -4.15
N LEU A 330 -33.40 -9.62 -3.04
CA LEU A 330 -32.59 -8.92 -2.03
C LEU A 330 -31.47 -9.82 -1.47
N LYS A 331 -31.80 -11.08 -1.15
CA LYS A 331 -30.81 -12.10 -0.75
C LYS A 331 -29.80 -12.40 -1.87
N GLN A 332 -30.25 -12.46 -3.14
CA GLN A 332 -29.38 -12.65 -4.29
C GLN A 332 -28.38 -11.50 -4.45
N TYR A 333 -28.82 -10.25 -4.36
CA TYR A 333 -27.93 -9.08 -4.41
C TYR A 333 -26.91 -9.11 -3.27
N GLY A 334 -27.33 -9.52 -2.07
CA GLY A 334 -26.41 -9.74 -0.96
C GLY A 334 -25.32 -10.76 -1.31
N ARG A 335 -25.66 -11.93 -1.88
CA ARG A 335 -24.68 -12.95 -2.29
C ARG A 335 -23.75 -12.46 -3.41
N GLN A 336 -24.27 -11.64 -4.32
CA GLN A 336 -23.46 -11.03 -5.38
C GLN A 336 -22.41 -10.11 -4.77
N HIS A 337 -22.79 -9.25 -3.83
CA HIS A 337 -21.86 -8.41 -3.08
C HIS A 337 -20.78 -9.23 -2.36
N ASP A 338 -21.18 -10.27 -1.63
CA ASP A 338 -20.24 -11.15 -0.93
C ASP A 338 -19.22 -11.79 -1.91
N THR A 339 -19.68 -12.17 -3.11
CA THR A 339 -18.82 -12.70 -4.19
C THR A 339 -17.89 -11.64 -4.77
N LEU A 340 -18.35 -10.40 -4.90
CA LEU A 340 -17.56 -9.28 -5.40
C LEU A 340 -16.41 -8.96 -4.44
N ILE A 341 -16.70 -8.89 -3.14
CA ILE A 341 -15.67 -8.66 -2.11
C ILE A 341 -14.60 -9.75 -2.15
N VAL A 342 -14.99 -11.02 -2.21
CA VAL A 342 -14.02 -12.13 -2.27
C VAL A 342 -13.15 -12.04 -3.53
N LYS A 343 -13.74 -11.68 -4.67
CA LYS A 343 -12.98 -11.48 -5.92
C LYS A 343 -12.02 -10.30 -5.81
N GLU A 344 -12.45 -9.18 -5.21
CA GLU A 344 -11.62 -8.00 -4.99
C GLU A 344 -10.45 -8.30 -4.07
N GLN A 345 -10.67 -9.04 -2.98
CA GLN A 345 -9.61 -9.51 -2.08
C GLN A 345 -8.60 -10.41 -2.81
N GLN A 346 -9.08 -11.38 -3.59
CA GLN A 346 -8.20 -12.25 -4.39
C GLN A 346 -7.39 -11.46 -5.44
N MET A 347 -7.99 -10.43 -6.04
CA MET A 347 -7.30 -9.55 -6.98
C MET A 347 -6.22 -8.73 -6.27
N ASN A 348 -6.52 -8.18 -5.10
CA ASN A 348 -5.56 -7.43 -4.28
C ASN A 348 -4.39 -8.31 -3.81
N GLU A 349 -4.66 -9.54 -3.34
CA GLU A 349 -3.63 -10.51 -2.96
C GLU A 349 -2.73 -10.88 -4.15
N ARG A 350 -3.31 -11.09 -5.33
CA ARG A 350 -2.55 -11.33 -6.56
C ARG A 350 -1.71 -10.12 -6.95
N GLU A 351 -2.27 -8.91 -6.83
CA GLU A 351 -1.54 -7.69 -7.12
C GLU A 351 -0.35 -7.52 -6.15
N GLU A 352 -0.55 -7.81 -4.86
CA GLU A 352 0.51 -7.76 -3.86
C GLU A 352 1.60 -8.80 -4.13
N SER A 353 1.22 -10.03 -4.50
CA SER A 353 2.16 -11.08 -4.91
C SER A 353 2.97 -10.67 -6.14
N LEU A 354 2.33 -10.09 -7.15
CA LEU A 354 3.00 -9.57 -8.35
C LEU A 354 3.94 -8.41 -8.01
N ARG A 355 3.52 -7.48 -7.14
CA ARG A 355 4.37 -6.39 -6.64
C ARG A 355 5.59 -6.93 -5.90
N GLN A 356 5.43 -7.97 -5.09
CA GLN A 356 6.54 -8.61 -4.39
C GLN A 356 7.52 -9.28 -5.36
N SER A 357 7.03 -10.06 -6.31
CA SER A 357 7.88 -10.70 -7.33
C SER A 357 8.62 -9.66 -8.18
N ASN A 358 7.94 -8.57 -8.57
CA ASN A 358 8.57 -7.46 -9.28
C ASN A 358 9.69 -6.81 -8.46
N ARG A 359 9.52 -6.62 -7.14
CA ARG A 359 10.59 -6.13 -6.25
C ARG A 359 11.80 -7.06 -6.25
N GLU A 360 11.59 -8.37 -6.10
CA GLU A 360 12.66 -9.37 -6.12
C GLU A 360 13.39 -9.45 -7.47
N MET A 361 12.65 -9.35 -8.57
CA MET A 361 13.24 -9.26 -9.90
C MET A 361 14.08 -7.99 -10.08
N MET A 362 13.61 -6.84 -9.59
CA MET A 362 14.40 -5.60 -9.62
C MET A 362 15.70 -5.72 -8.80
N GLU A 363 15.67 -6.39 -7.65
CA GLU A 363 16.88 -6.65 -6.85
C GLU A 363 17.86 -7.60 -7.54
N THR A 364 17.35 -8.65 -8.21
CA THR A 364 18.21 -9.57 -8.98
C THR A 364 18.84 -8.88 -10.18
N ILE A 365 18.08 -8.08 -10.93
CA ILE A 365 18.60 -7.25 -12.02
C ILE A 365 19.71 -6.33 -11.49
N LYS A 366 19.47 -5.59 -10.41
CA LYS A 366 20.46 -4.69 -9.82
C LYS A 366 21.73 -5.43 -9.40
N ARG A 367 21.61 -6.63 -8.80
CA ARG A 367 22.79 -7.47 -8.47
C ARG A 367 23.56 -7.90 -9.72
N LEU A 368 22.85 -8.33 -10.76
CA LEU A 368 23.47 -8.77 -12.02
C LEU A 368 24.14 -7.60 -12.74
N GLU A 369 23.54 -6.41 -12.74
CA GLU A 369 24.13 -5.19 -13.29
C GLU A 369 25.45 -4.83 -12.58
N ILE A 370 25.47 -4.87 -11.24
CA ILE A 370 26.69 -4.66 -10.46
C ILE A 370 27.75 -5.72 -10.79
N SER A 371 27.34 -6.98 -10.93
CA SER A 371 28.27 -8.07 -11.28
C SER A 371 28.84 -7.92 -12.70
N LEU A 372 28.00 -7.53 -13.66
CA LEU A 372 28.41 -7.25 -15.04
C LEU A 372 29.38 -6.09 -15.09
N GLN A 373 29.10 -5.01 -14.34
CA GLN A 373 30.00 -3.86 -14.25
C GLN A 373 31.37 -4.28 -13.71
N LYS A 374 31.42 -5.05 -12.61
CA LYS A 374 32.68 -5.57 -12.05
C LYS A 374 33.45 -6.42 -13.06
N LEU A 375 32.76 -7.36 -13.72
CA LEU A 375 33.38 -8.23 -14.72
C LEU A 375 33.94 -7.43 -15.90
N GLN A 376 33.25 -6.35 -16.29
CA GLN A 376 33.69 -5.47 -17.36
C GLN A 376 34.94 -4.66 -16.97
N GLU A 377 35.03 -4.19 -15.72
CA GLU A 377 36.23 -3.55 -15.16
C GLU A 377 37.43 -4.53 -15.13
N GLU A 378 37.20 -5.77 -14.68
CA GLU A 378 38.22 -6.84 -14.69
C GLU A 378 38.70 -7.15 -16.11
N HIS A 379 37.79 -7.28 -17.08
CA HIS A 379 38.15 -7.51 -18.48
C HIS A 379 38.98 -6.36 -19.07
N GLN A 380 38.62 -5.10 -18.77
CA GLN A 380 39.40 -3.94 -19.20
C GLN A 380 40.81 -3.95 -18.59
N HIS A 381 40.93 -4.31 -17.31
CA HIS A 381 42.22 -4.43 -16.64
C HIS A 381 43.11 -5.51 -17.27
N VAL A 382 42.57 -6.70 -17.51
CA VAL A 382 43.30 -7.80 -18.16
C VAL A 382 43.70 -7.43 -19.59
N ALA A 383 42.81 -6.79 -20.35
CA ALA A 383 43.13 -6.33 -21.71
C ALA A 383 44.28 -5.31 -21.70
N ALA A 384 44.28 -4.37 -20.75
CA ALA A 384 45.37 -3.42 -20.58
C ALA A 384 46.69 -4.12 -20.23
N GLN A 385 46.68 -5.08 -19.30
CA GLN A 385 47.86 -5.89 -18.96
C GLN A 385 48.41 -6.64 -20.19
N VAL A 386 47.53 -7.28 -20.97
CA VAL A 386 47.93 -8.01 -22.19
C VAL A 386 48.59 -7.08 -23.21
N ILE A 387 48.05 -5.87 -23.39
CA ILE A 387 48.64 -4.87 -24.29
C ILE A 387 50.04 -4.49 -23.78
N THR A 388 50.18 -4.16 -22.48
CA THR A 388 51.46 -3.80 -21.88
C THR A 388 52.50 -4.90 -22.03
N SER A 389 52.15 -6.14 -21.65
CA SER A 389 53.05 -7.30 -21.80
C SER A 389 53.41 -7.58 -23.26
N LYS A 390 52.50 -7.37 -24.21
CA LYS A 390 52.83 -7.49 -25.65
C LYS A 390 53.82 -6.42 -26.11
N VAL A 391 53.69 -5.20 -25.63
CA VAL A 391 54.64 -4.11 -25.94
C VAL A 391 56.02 -4.43 -25.35
N GLU A 392 56.07 -4.87 -24.09
CA GLU A 392 57.31 -5.30 -23.44
C GLU A 392 57.98 -6.47 -24.18
N LEU A 393 57.20 -7.49 -24.57
CA LEU A 393 57.70 -8.60 -25.37
C LEU A 393 58.29 -8.12 -26.70
N ALA A 394 57.64 -7.19 -27.39
CA ALA A 394 58.16 -6.64 -28.65
C ALA A 394 59.47 -5.84 -28.44
N GLN A 395 59.58 -5.09 -27.34
CA GLN A 395 60.82 -4.39 -26.98
C GLN A 395 61.96 -5.36 -26.66
N LEU A 396 61.69 -6.41 -25.89
CA LEU A 396 62.66 -7.45 -25.57
C LEU A 396 63.09 -8.23 -26.81
N ASP A 397 62.18 -8.50 -27.75
CA ASP A 397 62.49 -9.20 -28.99
C ASP A 397 63.36 -8.33 -29.93
N ALA A 398 63.08 -7.02 -29.99
CA ALA A 398 63.93 -6.06 -30.68
C ALA A 398 65.35 -6.00 -30.08
N SER A 399 65.46 -5.91 -28.75
CA SER A 399 66.74 -5.93 -28.02
C SER A 399 67.49 -7.25 -28.22
N ASN A 400 66.81 -8.40 -28.17
CA ASN A 400 67.40 -9.70 -28.47
C ASN A 400 67.90 -9.78 -29.92
N SER A 401 67.17 -9.21 -30.88
CA SER A 401 67.59 -9.14 -32.28
C SER A 401 68.87 -8.29 -32.43
N GLU A 402 68.96 -7.15 -31.74
CA GLU A 402 70.17 -6.33 -31.70
C GLU A 402 71.34 -7.06 -31.05
N LEU A 403 71.14 -7.67 -29.87
CA LEU A 403 72.17 -8.47 -29.18
C LEU A 403 72.65 -9.66 -30.01
N ARG A 404 71.77 -10.26 -30.82
CA ARG A 404 72.15 -11.32 -31.77
C ARG A 404 72.99 -10.77 -32.92
N LYS A 405 72.65 -9.59 -33.46
CA LYS A 405 73.47 -8.91 -34.49
C LYS A 405 74.84 -8.55 -33.96
N THR A 406 74.93 -7.95 -32.77
CA THR A 406 76.22 -7.60 -32.16
C THR A 406 77.05 -8.84 -31.83
N ASN A 407 76.43 -9.91 -31.32
CA ASN A 407 77.13 -11.19 -31.15
C ASN A 407 77.65 -11.77 -32.47
N ALA A 408 76.87 -11.69 -33.54
CA ALA A 408 77.29 -12.17 -34.85
C ALA A 408 78.47 -11.35 -35.39
N GLU A 409 78.44 -10.03 -35.21
CA GLU A 409 79.53 -9.12 -35.61
C GLU A 409 80.80 -9.36 -34.78
N LEU A 410 80.69 -9.46 -33.45
CA LEU A 410 81.82 -9.76 -32.58
C LEU A 410 82.42 -11.14 -32.89
N ARG A 411 81.59 -12.16 -33.15
CA ARG A 411 82.05 -13.48 -33.60
C ARG A 411 82.81 -13.38 -34.92
N ARG A 412 82.27 -12.63 -35.89
CA ARG A 412 82.95 -12.39 -37.17
C ARG A 412 84.30 -11.72 -36.96
N GLN A 413 84.39 -10.71 -36.11
CA GLN A 413 85.66 -10.04 -35.78
C GLN A 413 86.65 -10.99 -35.12
N ILE A 414 86.20 -11.81 -34.16
CA ILE A 414 87.04 -12.84 -33.53
C ILE A 414 87.56 -13.84 -34.57
N ASP A 415 86.74 -14.24 -35.53
CA ASP A 415 87.13 -15.19 -36.59
C ASP A 415 88.09 -14.55 -37.62
N THR A 416 87.97 -13.25 -37.92
CA THR A 416 88.84 -12.55 -38.90
C THR A 416 90.14 -12.02 -38.30
N LEU A 417 90.17 -11.70 -37.01
CA LEU A 417 91.35 -11.16 -36.30
C LEU A 417 92.60 -12.03 -36.46
N PRO A 418 92.57 -13.37 -36.30
CA PRO A 418 93.75 -14.21 -36.51
C PRO A 418 94.30 -14.10 -37.92
N ALA A 419 93.44 -14.03 -38.94
CA ALA A 419 93.84 -13.92 -40.34
C ALA A 419 94.40 -12.52 -40.68
N GLU A 420 93.81 -11.45 -40.12
CA GLU A 420 94.34 -10.09 -40.28
C GLU A 420 95.69 -9.92 -39.58
N ILE A 421 95.84 -10.44 -38.36
CA ILE A 421 97.11 -10.45 -37.63
C ILE A 421 98.15 -11.26 -38.39
N GLU A 422 97.80 -12.46 -38.88
CA GLU A 422 98.73 -13.29 -39.68
C GLU A 422 99.14 -12.58 -40.98
N SER A 423 98.22 -11.88 -41.64
CA SER A 423 98.54 -11.09 -42.83
C SER A 423 99.45 -9.90 -42.53
N GLN A 424 99.20 -9.17 -41.44
CA GLN A 424 100.05 -8.05 -41.03
C GLN A 424 101.45 -8.54 -40.64
N TRP A 425 101.54 -9.58 -39.83
CA TRP A 425 102.81 -10.20 -39.44
C TRP A 425 103.56 -10.79 -40.63
N ARG A 426 102.86 -11.40 -41.60
CA ARG A 426 103.49 -11.83 -42.87
C ARG A 426 104.10 -10.65 -43.62
N THR A 427 103.38 -9.54 -43.71
CA THR A 427 103.85 -8.35 -44.42
C THR A 427 105.10 -7.77 -43.74
N GLU A 428 105.07 -7.62 -42.41
CA GLU A 428 106.24 -7.16 -41.63
C GLU A 428 107.40 -8.16 -41.68
N PHE A 429 107.13 -9.46 -41.65
CA PHE A 429 108.14 -10.51 -41.77
C PHE A 429 108.80 -10.51 -43.15
N ASP A 430 108.03 -10.37 -44.23
CA ASP A 430 108.52 -10.28 -45.59
C ASP A 430 109.41 -9.03 -45.78
N GLU A 431 109.01 -7.87 -45.21
CA GLU A 431 109.83 -6.66 -45.17
C GLU A 431 111.16 -6.86 -44.42
N LEU A 432 111.13 -7.54 -43.26
CA LEU A 432 112.34 -7.87 -42.50
C LEU A 432 113.24 -8.86 -43.24
N CYS A 433 112.67 -9.86 -43.92
CA CYS A 433 113.42 -10.79 -44.77
C CYS A 433 114.11 -10.06 -45.93
N GLN A 434 113.43 -9.09 -46.56
CA GLN A 434 114.00 -8.27 -47.62
C GLN A 434 115.19 -7.43 -47.09
N GLN A 435 115.01 -6.77 -45.93
CA GLN A 435 116.10 -6.01 -45.29
C GLN A 435 117.30 -6.89 -44.91
N ASN A 436 117.06 -8.11 -44.40
CA ASN A 436 118.13 -9.06 -44.10
C ASN A 436 118.85 -9.53 -45.36
N SER A 437 118.13 -9.74 -46.46
CA SER A 437 118.75 -10.10 -47.75
C SER A 437 119.67 -9.00 -48.26
N ASP A 438 119.24 -7.73 -48.17
CA ASP A 438 120.04 -6.57 -48.55
C ASP A 438 121.28 -6.40 -47.66
N LEU A 439 121.16 -6.67 -46.36
CA LEU A 439 122.28 -6.66 -45.42
C LEU A 439 123.29 -7.78 -45.71
N VAL A 440 122.82 -8.99 -46.04
CA VAL A 440 123.69 -10.11 -46.45
C VAL A 440 124.45 -9.79 -47.73
N GLN A 441 123.79 -9.19 -48.73
CA GLN A 441 124.47 -8.73 -49.95
C GLN A 441 125.54 -7.69 -49.65
N LYS A 442 125.27 -6.72 -48.76
CA LYS A 442 126.27 -5.74 -48.34
C LYS A 442 127.45 -6.38 -47.62
N ASN A 443 127.21 -7.34 -46.73
CA ASN A 443 128.29 -8.05 -46.03
C ASN A 443 129.16 -8.85 -47.00
N SER A 444 128.56 -9.56 -47.97
CA SER A 444 129.31 -10.27 -49.01
C SER A 444 130.16 -9.32 -49.86
N ALA A 445 129.64 -8.14 -50.24
CA ALA A 445 130.40 -7.16 -51.00
C ALA A 445 131.57 -6.55 -50.20
N LEU A 446 131.39 -6.39 -48.88
CA LEU A 446 132.46 -5.96 -47.98
C LEU A 446 133.54 -7.04 -47.82
N GLU A 447 133.16 -8.33 -47.75
CA GLU A 447 134.09 -9.46 -47.71
C GLU A 447 134.91 -9.56 -49.01
N ASP A 448 134.29 -9.42 -50.18
CA ASP A 448 134.98 -9.42 -51.48
C ASP A 448 135.96 -8.24 -51.62
N SER A 449 135.58 -7.07 -51.11
CA SER A 449 136.45 -5.88 -51.08
C SER A 449 137.63 -6.05 -50.11
N LEU A 450 137.45 -6.79 -49.02
CA LEU A 450 138.52 -7.13 -48.08
C LEU A 450 139.52 -8.08 -48.75
N MET A 451 139.02 -9.12 -49.43
CA MET A 451 139.84 -10.12 -50.11
C MET A 451 140.71 -9.53 -51.23
N THR A 452 140.16 -8.56 -51.97
CA THR A 452 140.91 -7.83 -53.01
C THR A 452 141.99 -6.92 -52.41
N GLN A 453 141.72 -6.26 -51.29
CA GLN A 453 142.74 -5.49 -50.57
C GLN A 453 143.85 -6.36 -50.00
N GLU A 454 143.52 -7.56 -49.48
CA GLU A 454 144.51 -8.54 -49.03
C GLU A 454 145.42 -9.01 -50.18
N GLY A 455 144.87 -9.24 -51.37
CA GLY A 455 145.65 -9.61 -52.57
C GLY A 455 146.66 -8.54 -53.00
N VAL A 456 146.28 -7.26 -52.94
CA VAL A 456 147.17 -6.13 -53.30
C VAL A 456 148.35 -6.01 -52.32
N VAL A 457 148.13 -6.27 -51.03
CA VAL A 457 149.20 -6.25 -50.01
C VAL A 457 150.20 -7.38 -50.23
N ILE A 458 149.75 -8.56 -50.68
CA ILE A 458 150.62 -9.69 -50.99
C ILE A 458 151.50 -9.39 -52.23
N ASP A 459 150.93 -8.82 -53.30
CA ASP A 459 151.69 -8.47 -54.52
C ASP A 459 152.76 -7.39 -54.25
N LEU A 460 152.42 -6.37 -53.44
CA LEU A 460 153.36 -5.33 -53.03
C LEU A 460 154.51 -5.88 -52.18
N LYS A 461 154.24 -6.86 -51.31
CA LYS A 461 155.28 -7.54 -50.51
C LYS A 461 156.25 -8.34 -51.40
N MET A 462 155.75 -9.01 -52.44
CA MET A 462 156.61 -9.77 -53.35
C MET A 462 157.54 -8.85 -54.16
N ARG A 463 157.02 -7.76 -54.72
CA ARG A 463 157.85 -6.80 -55.49
C ARG A 463 158.89 -6.08 -54.63
N TYR A 464 158.58 -5.84 -53.35
CA TYR A 464 159.55 -5.27 -52.41
C TYR A 464 160.73 -6.21 -52.16
N ALA A 465 160.48 -7.52 -52.03
CA ALA A 465 161.53 -8.52 -51.82
C ALA A 465 162.44 -8.70 -53.04
N GLU A 466 161.92 -8.57 -54.26
CA GLU A 466 162.72 -8.63 -55.50
C GLU A 466 163.67 -7.41 -55.63
N CYS A 467 163.19 -6.20 -55.32
CA CYS A 467 164.04 -5.01 -55.33
C CYS A 467 165.13 -5.02 -54.25
N GLU A 468 164.89 -5.66 -53.10
CA GLU A 468 165.86 -5.73 -52.01
C GLU A 468 167.03 -6.67 -52.34
N ASN A 469 166.76 -7.78 -53.05
CA ASN A 469 167.79 -8.71 -53.54
C ASN A 469 168.68 -8.08 -54.63
N GLU A 470 168.13 -7.29 -55.55
CA GLU A 470 168.93 -6.58 -56.57
C GLU A 470 169.83 -5.51 -55.93
N LYS A 471 169.36 -4.87 -54.85
CA LYS A 471 170.15 -3.89 -54.10
C LYS A 471 171.34 -4.53 -53.39
N GLU A 472 171.17 -5.69 -52.75
CA GLU A 472 172.29 -6.41 -52.11
C GLU A 472 173.33 -6.91 -53.11
N ALA A 473 172.90 -7.37 -54.30
CA ALA A 473 173.81 -7.82 -55.36
C ALA A 473 174.71 -6.70 -55.91
N LEU A 474 174.14 -5.51 -56.12
CA LEU A 474 174.90 -4.32 -56.57
C LEU A 474 175.84 -3.76 -55.48
N GLN A 475 175.48 -3.93 -54.21
CA GLN A 475 176.28 -3.44 -53.08
C GLN A 475 177.57 -4.25 -52.86
N CYS A 476 177.58 -5.54 -53.23
CA CYS A 476 178.77 -6.39 -53.09
C CYS A 476 179.80 -6.14 -54.22
N GLN A 477 179.34 -5.95 -55.46
CA GLN A 477 180.22 -5.59 -56.59
C GLN A 477 180.92 -4.23 -56.38
N LEU A 478 180.28 -3.30 -55.65
CA LEU A 478 180.87 -2.01 -55.29
C LEU A 478 182.00 -2.13 -54.24
N ASN A 479 181.98 -3.18 -53.41
CA ASN A 479 182.99 -3.38 -52.36
C ASN A 479 184.27 -4.07 -52.88
N GLU A 480 184.19 -4.87 -53.94
CA GLU A 480 185.38 -5.46 -54.58
C GLU A 480 186.19 -4.44 -55.39
N LEU A 481 185.54 -3.41 -55.96
CA LEU A 481 186.20 -2.35 -56.73
C LEU A 481 186.90 -1.28 -55.87
N LYS A 482 186.67 -1.23 -54.56
CA LYS A 482 187.26 -0.24 -53.64
C LYS A 482 188.58 -0.68 -52.96
N LYS A 483 189.14 -1.85 -53.28
CA LYS A 483 190.42 -2.32 -52.71
C LYS A 483 191.61 -2.41 -53.69
N ILE A 484 191.47 -1.86 -54.91
CA ILE A 484 192.56 -1.79 -55.91
C ILE A 484 193.15 -0.35 -56.04
N ILE A 485 192.75 0.58 -55.18
CA ILE A 485 193.40 1.89 -54.96
C ILE A 485 193.57 2.06 -53.45
#